data_AF-A0A166LT72-F1
#
_entry.id   AF-A0A166LT72-F1
#
_cell.length_a   1.000
_cell.length_b   1.000
_cell.length_c   1.000
_cell.angle_alpha   90.00
_cell.angle_beta   90.00
_cell.angle_gamma   90.00
#
_symmetry.space_group_name_H-M   'P 1'
#
loop_
_entity.id
_entity.type
_entity.pdbx_description
1 polymer ?
#
loop_
_entity_poly.entity_id
_entity_poly.type
_entity_poly.pdbx_seq_one_letter_code
_entity_poly.pdbx_strand_id
1 'polypeptide(L)' 'MDFPVGTIAITVLVSSVVAALAYLASRKASCYPPGPKGWPLIGNLLDAPKPGSEWVDYHEMCKKYSAS' A
#
# COMPACT_ATOMS: atom_id res chain seq x y z
N MET A 1 -3.70 6.73 38.71
CA MET A 1 -3.13 5.64 37.89
C MET A 1 -2.16 6.29 36.93
N ASP A 2 -0.93 6.55 37.36
CA ASP A 2 0.12 7.09 36.51
C ASP A 2 0.66 5.96 35.66
N PHE A 3 0.14 5.80 34.45
CA PHE A 3 0.72 4.87 33.50
C PHE A 3 2.13 5.39 33.17
N PRO A 4 3.19 4.62 33.46
CA PRO A 4 4.53 5.08 33.14
C PRO A 4 4.59 5.29 31.62
N VAL A 5 4.99 6.48 31.20
CA VAL A 5 5.03 6.89 29.78
C VAL A 5 5.69 5.82 28.89
N GLY A 6 6.68 5.10 29.44
CA GLY A 6 7.31 3.96 28.77
C GLY A 6 6.33 2.83 28.39
N THR A 7 5.36 2.48 29.24
CA THR A 7 4.35 1.45 28.90
C THR A 7 3.44 1.88 27.75
N ILE A 8 3.04 3.16 27.72
CA ILE A 8 2.24 3.70 26.61
C ILE A 8 3.07 3.73 25.32
N ALA A 9 4.33 4.16 25.39
CA ALA A 9 5.21 4.18 24.22
C ALA A 9 5.43 2.77 23.64
N ILE A 10 5.64 1.77 24.51
CA ILE A 10 5.83 0.37 24.10
C ILE A 10 4.56 -0.19 23.45
N THR A 11 3.37 0.04 24.04
CA THR A 11 2.12 -0.48 23.47
C THR A 11 1.80 0.15 22.12
N VAL A 12 2.06 1.44 21.94
CA VAL A 12 1.91 2.12 20.64
C VAL A 12 2.90 1.57 19.61
N LEU A 13 4.17 1.38 19.98
CA LEU A 13 5.17 0.79 19.08
C LEU A 13 4.78 -0.63 18.64
N VAL A 14 4.39 -1.48 19.58
CA VAL A 14 3.99 -2.87 19.30
C VAL A 14 2.76 -2.90 18.41
N SER A 15 1.74 -2.09 18.70
CA SER A 15 0.53 -2.04 17.87
C SER A 15 0.81 -1.52 16.45
N SER A 16 1.69 -0.53 16.29
CA SER A 16 2.11 -0.02 14.97
C SER A 16 2.85 -1.10 14.16
N VAL A 17 3.78 -1.81 14.79
CA VAL A 17 4.52 -2.91 14.12
C VAL A 17 3.58 -4.04 13.72
N VAL A 18 2.67 -4.45 14.61
CA VAL A 18 1.69 -5.50 14.31
C VAL A 18 0.77 -5.08 13.17
N ALA A 19 0.28 -3.83 13.17
CA ALA A 19 -0.55 -3.30 12.09
C ALA A 19 0.21 -3.27 10.75
N ALA A 20 1.48 -2.85 10.74
CA ALA A 20 2.31 -2.84 9.54
C ALA A 20 2.55 -4.26 9.00
N LEU A 21 2.86 -5.22 9.86
CA LEU A 21 3.06 -6.62 9.47
C LEU A 21 1.76 -7.25 8.96
N ALA A 22 0.63 -7.01 9.62
CA ALA A 22 -0.68 -7.49 9.18
C ALA A 22 -1.08 -6.87 7.83
N TYR A 23 -0.80 -5.58 7.62
CA TYR A 23 -1.02 -4.91 6.34
C TYR A 23 -0.16 -5.55 5.24
N LEU A 24 1.12 -5.81 5.48
CA LEU A 24 2.00 -6.47 4.51
C LEU A 24 1.58 -7.91 4.22
N ALA A 25 1.18 -8.67 5.25
CA ALA A 25 0.74 -10.06 5.11
C ALA A 25 -0.63 -10.21 4.42
N SER A 26 -1.50 -9.21 4.55
CA SER A 26 -2.82 -9.21 3.90
C SER A 26 -2.76 -8.85 2.41
N ARG A 27 -1.59 -8.45 1.88
CA ARG A 27 -1.37 -8.29 0.43
C ARG A 27 -1.36 -9.67 -0.23
N LYS A 28 -2.56 -10.23 -0.48
CA LYS A 28 -2.71 -11.42 -1.31
C LYS A 28 -2.14 -11.12 -2.70
N ALA A 29 -1.22 -11.97 -3.15
CA ALA A 29 -0.86 -12.03 -4.56
C ALA A 29 -2.11 -12.43 -5.34
N SER A 30 -2.66 -11.48 -6.11
CA SER A 30 -3.73 -11.79 -7.05
C SER A 30 -3.12 -12.47 -8.27
N CYS A 31 -3.89 -13.32 -8.96
CA CYS A 31 -3.46 -13.98 -10.20
C CYS A 31 -3.35 -13.00 -11.40
N TYR A 32 -3.37 -11.70 -11.13
CA TYR A 32 -3.24 -10.63 -12.11
C TYR A 32 -1.83 -10.06 -12.07
N PRO A 33 -1.34 -9.53 -13.21
CA PRO A 33 -0.05 -8.88 -13.26
C PRO A 33 0.08 -7.80 -12.17
N PRO A 34 1.27 -7.66 -11.57
CA PRO A 34 1.48 -6.74 -10.46
C PRO A 34 1.35 -5.30 -10.92
N GLY A 35 0.27 -4.61 -10.53
CA GLY A 35 0.09 -3.19 -10.83
C GLY A 35 1.04 -2.25 -10.05
N PRO A 36 0.90 -0.92 -10.25
CA PRO A 36 1.64 0.08 -9.49
C PRO A 36 1.49 -0.13 -7.97
N LYS A 37 2.60 0.04 -7.24
CA LYS A 37 2.63 -0.20 -5.80
C LYS A 37 1.84 0.87 -5.05
N GLY A 38 0.66 0.51 -4.57
CA GLY A 38 -0.15 1.40 -3.75
C GLY A 38 0.42 1.66 -2.34
N TRP A 39 0.13 2.86 -1.82
CA TRP A 39 0.39 3.30 -0.44
C TRP A 39 -0.62 2.71 0.55
N PRO A 40 -0.26 2.59 1.85
CA PRO A 40 -1.07 1.93 2.87
C PRO A 40 -2.51 2.44 3.06
N LEU A 41 -2.79 3.71 2.77
CA LEU A 41 -4.11 4.33 2.98
C LEU A 41 -4.80 4.77 1.68
N ILE A 42 -4.04 5.34 0.74
CA ILE A 42 -4.58 5.89 -0.51
C ILE A 42 -4.44 4.95 -1.71
N GLY A 43 -3.74 3.82 -1.56
CA GLY A 43 -3.44 2.93 -2.69
C GLY A 43 -2.57 3.60 -3.74
N ASN A 44 -2.82 3.29 -5.01
CA ASN A 44 -2.11 3.83 -6.18
C ASN A 44 -2.85 5.03 -6.79
N LEU A 45 -3.68 5.74 -6.01
CA LEU A 45 -4.51 6.83 -6.54
C LEU A 45 -3.66 7.98 -7.13
N LEU A 46 -2.47 8.23 -6.59
CA LEU A 46 -1.53 9.22 -7.12
C LEU A 46 -0.90 8.78 -8.44
N ASP A 47 -0.88 7.48 -8.71
CA ASP A 47 -0.41 6.90 -9.95
C ASP A 47 -1.53 6.81 -10.99
N ALA A 48 -2.77 7.25 -10.68
CA ALA A 48 -3.88 7.18 -11.62
C ALA A 48 -3.67 8.17 -12.79
N PRO A 49 -3.98 7.76 -14.03
CA PRO A 49 -3.96 8.65 -15.19
C PRO A 49 -4.83 9.89 -15.02
N LYS A 50 -4.40 10.99 -15.64
CA LYS A 50 -5.16 12.24 -15.63
C LYS A 50 -6.24 12.22 -16.72
N PRO A 51 -7.33 12.99 -16.55
CA PRO A 51 -8.35 13.13 -17.58
C PRO A 51 -7.74 13.61 -18.90
N GLY A 52 -8.07 12.94 -20.00
CA GLY A 52 -7.62 13.28 -21.35
C GLY A 52 -6.44 12.47 -21.90
N SER A 53 -5.64 11.80 -21.06
CA SER A 53 -4.55 10.89 -21.49
C SER A 53 -4.74 9.44 -21.01
N GLU A 54 -5.88 9.15 -20.39
CA GLU A 54 -6.19 7.89 -19.71
C GLU A 54 -5.75 6.65 -20.50
N TRP A 55 -6.18 6.54 -21.76
CA TRP A 55 -5.88 5.38 -22.59
C TRP A 55 -4.39 5.18 -22.88
N VAL A 56 -3.64 6.27 -23.06
CA VAL A 56 -2.19 6.20 -23.34
C VAL A 56 -1.46 5.80 -22.07
N ASP A 57 -1.79 6.43 -20.95
CA ASP A 57 -1.16 6.16 -19.66
C ASP A 57 -1.45 4.73 -19.19
N TYR A 58 -2.69 4.24 -19.35
CA TYR A 58 -3.03 2.85 -19.06
C TYR A 58 -2.32 1.87 -20.00
N HIS A 59 -2.16 2.19 -21.28
CA HIS A 59 -1.41 1.36 -22.22
C HIS A 59 0.08 1.25 -21.84
N GLU A 60 0.68 2.35 -21.41
CA GLU A 60 2.05 2.36 -20.89
C GLU A 60 2.18 1.59 -19.58
N MET A 61 1.21 1.72 -18.67
CA MET A 61 1.15 0.91 -17.45
C MET A 61 1.04 -0.57 -17.77
N CYS A 62 0.19 -0.96 -18.73
CA CYS A 62 0.12 -2.34 -19.20
C CYS A 62 1.48 -2.81 -19.70
N LYS A 63 2.20 -2.04 -20.52
CA LYS A 63 3.56 -2.43 -20.97
C LYS A 63 4.56 -2.56 -19.81
N LYS A 64 4.46 -1.70 -18.81
CA LYS A 64 5.40 -1.63 -17.67
C LYS A 64 5.16 -2.72 -16.63
N TYR A 65 3.90 -3.04 -16.37
CA TYR A 65 3.46 -3.92 -15.29
C TYR A 65 2.95 -5.29 -15.79
N SER A 66 2.82 -5.48 -17.10
CA SER A 66 2.66 -6.83 -17.66
C SER A 66 3.96 -7.61 -17.46
N ALA A 67 4.01 -8.37 -16.37
CA ALA A 67 5.01 -9.40 -16.15
C ALA A 67 4.32 -10.63 -15.51
N SER A 68 3.65 -11.40 -16.37
CA SER A 68 3.80 -12.85 -16.63
C SER A 68 2.57 -13.40 -17.34
#